data_AF-A0A2P5P542-F1
#
_entry.id   AF-A0A2P5P542-F1
#
_cell.length_a   1.000
_cell.length_b   1.000
_cell.length_c   1.000
_cell.angle_alpha   90.00
_cell.angle_beta   90.00
_cell.angle_gamma   90.00
#
_symmetry.space_group_name_H-M   'P 1'
#
loop_
_entity.id
_entity.type
_entity.pdbx_description
1 polymer ?
#
loop_
_entity_poly.entity_id
_entity_poly.type
_entity_poly.pdbx_seq_one_letter_code
_entity_poly.pdbx_strand_id
1 'polypeptide(L)'
;MTRRSQIALRNLEKVCAEHLGDRCELEVIDIYQQPNLAKSDQILAIPTLIKKLPLPVKRLIGDLSKEDRIILGLNLEPKPKQKKMKTGDGTEPKNE
;
A
#
# COMPACT_ATOMS: atom_id res chain seq x y z
N MET A 1 -3.30 11.31 -15.42
CA MET A 1 -3.49 10.50 -14.19
C MET A 1 -4.66 11.03 -13.37
N THR A 2 -5.57 10.17 -12.88
CA THR A 2 -6.75 10.61 -12.10
C THR A 2 -6.44 10.77 -10.60
N ARG A 3 -7.26 11.53 -9.86
CA ARG A 3 -7.12 11.70 -8.39
C ARG A 3 -7.11 10.36 -7.64
N ARG A 4 -7.97 9.42 -8.05
CA ARG A 4 -8.06 8.09 -7.43
C ARG A 4 -6.79 7.27 -7.67
N SER A 5 -6.22 7.33 -8.86
CA SER A 5 -4.92 6.68 -9.17
C SER A 5 -3.77 7.28 -8.38
N GLN A 6 -3.74 8.62 -8.21
CA GLN A 6 -2.71 9.28 -7.40
C GLN A 6 -2.77 8.87 -5.93
N ILE A 7 -3.98 8.72 -5.38
CA ILE A 7 -4.17 8.22 -4.01
C ILE A 7 -3.66 6.78 -3.89
N ALA A 8 -4.02 5.92 -4.86
CA ALA A 8 -3.55 4.53 -4.90
C ALA A 8 -2.02 4.44 -4.92
N LEU A 9 -1.37 5.22 -5.78
CA LEU A 9 0.09 5.23 -5.91
C LEU A 9 0.76 5.65 -4.59
N ARG A 10 0.36 6.77 -3.99
CA ARG A 10 0.94 7.25 -2.72
C ARG A 10 0.77 6.25 -1.59
N ASN A 11 -0.39 5.62 -1.48
CA ASN A 11 -0.64 4.61 -0.44
C ASN A 11 0.25 3.39 -0.65
N LEU A 12 0.45 2.96 -1.90
CA LEU A 12 1.32 1.84 -2.23
C LEU A 12 2.79 2.14 -1.97
N GLU A 13 3.28 3.31 -2.38
CA GLU A 13 4.64 3.78 -2.10
C GLU A 13 4.93 3.78 -0.60
N LYS A 14 3.99 4.29 0.21
CA LYS A 14 4.08 4.25 1.66
C LYS A 14 4.24 2.83 2.20
N VAL A 15 3.38 1.90 1.75
CA VAL A 15 3.44 0.49 2.21
C VAL A 15 4.72 -0.20 1.74
N CYS A 16 5.17 0.06 0.51
CA CYS A 16 6.44 -0.48 0.02
C CYS A 16 7.61 0.04 0.86
N ALA A 17 7.69 1.34 1.13
CA ALA A 17 8.74 1.91 1.97
C ALA A 17 8.71 1.33 3.40
N GLU A 18 7.52 1.19 3.98
CA GLU A 18 7.38 0.72 5.36
C GLU A 18 7.62 -0.79 5.51
N HIS A 19 7.20 -1.64 4.57
CA HIS A 19 7.23 -3.12 4.74
C HIS A 19 8.25 -3.84 3.86
N LEU A 20 8.56 -3.29 2.69
CA LEU A 20 9.39 -3.94 1.67
C LEU A 20 10.78 -3.32 1.54
N GLY A 21 10.93 -2.02 1.82
CA GLY A 21 12.19 -1.30 1.62
C GLY A 21 12.68 -1.45 0.17
N ASP A 22 13.96 -1.76 0.01
CA ASP A 22 14.60 -1.95 -1.30
C ASP A 22 14.18 -3.24 -2.04
N ARG A 23 13.24 -4.01 -1.48
CA ARG A 23 12.71 -5.25 -2.08
C ARG A 23 11.41 -5.04 -2.87
N CYS A 24 11.04 -3.80 -3.14
CA CYS A 24 9.86 -3.44 -3.94
C CYS A 24 10.30 -2.72 -5.21
N GLU A 25 9.98 -3.28 -6.36
CA GLU A 25 10.04 -2.60 -7.65
C GLU A 25 8.62 -2.23 -8.06
N LEU A 26 8.40 -0.96 -8.42
CA LEU A 26 7.08 -0.44 -8.75
C LEU A 26 7.07 0.11 -10.18
N GLU A 27 6.21 -0.47 -11.01
CA GLU A 27 5.95 -0.01 -12.38
C GLU A 27 4.54 0.59 -12.47
N VAL A 28 4.45 1.82 -12.98
CA VAL A 28 3.16 2.53 -13.15
C VAL A 28 2.79 2.56 -14.63
N ILE A 29 1.73 1.84 -14.98
CA ILE A 29 1.24 1.75 -16.36
C ILE A 29 0.01 2.63 -16.55
N ASP A 30 0.09 3.57 -17.49
CA ASP A 30 -1.08 4.33 -17.95
C ASP A 30 -1.80 3.56 -19.06
N ILE A 31 -2.91 2.91 -18.71
CA ILE A 31 -3.68 2.07 -19.64
C ILE A 31 -4.34 2.86 -20.77
N TYR A 32 -4.49 4.18 -20.66
CA TYR A 32 -4.98 5.01 -21.77
C TYR A 32 -3.91 5.16 -22.86
N GLN A 33 -2.63 5.10 -22.48
CA GLN A 33 -1.50 5.11 -23.41
C GLN A 33 -1.16 3.70 -23.90
N GLN A 34 -1.34 2.69 -23.06
CA GLN A 34 -1.00 1.29 -23.35
C GLN A 34 -2.19 0.33 -23.12
N PRO A 35 -3.29 0.44 -23.89
CA PRO A 35 -4.52 -0.33 -23.66
C PRO A 35 -4.35 -1.83 -23.83
N ASN A 36 -3.35 -2.27 -24.60
CA ASN A 36 -3.09 -3.70 -24.83
C ASN A 36 -2.68 -4.41 -23.53
N LEU A 37 -1.92 -3.76 -22.64
CA LEU A 37 -1.53 -4.35 -21.35
C LEU A 37 -2.74 -4.58 -20.45
N ALA A 38 -3.70 -3.66 -20.45
CA ALA A 38 -4.95 -3.83 -19.71
C ALA A 38 -5.76 -5.04 -20.22
N LYS A 39 -5.78 -5.27 -21.54
CA LYS A 39 -6.46 -6.45 -22.13
C LYS A 39 -5.72 -7.74 -21.77
N SER A 40 -4.40 -7.78 -21.94
CA SER A 40 -3.58 -8.96 -21.63
C SER A 40 -3.71 -9.37 -20.16
N ASP A 41 -3.74 -8.40 -19.24
CA ASP A 41 -3.95 -8.66 -17.82
C ASP A 41 -5.44 -8.72 -17.41
N GLN A 42 -6.40 -8.61 -18.34
CA GLN A 42 -7.85 -8.64 -18.08
C GLN A 42 -8.29 -7.63 -17.00
N ILE A 43 -7.78 -6.40 -17.10
CA ILE A 43 -8.09 -5.32 -16.16
C ILE A 43 -9.46 -4.73 -16.52
N LEU A 44 -10.46 -5.03 -15.70
CA LEU A 44 -11.84 -4.54 -15.87
C LEU A 44 -12.14 -3.27 -15.07
N ALA A 45 -11.28 -2.92 -14.12
CA ALA A 45 -11.47 -1.76 -13.25
C ALA A 45 -10.13 -1.05 -12.99
N ILE A 46 -10.19 0.26 -12.76
CA ILE A 46 -9.03 1.07 -12.41
C ILE A 46 -9.29 1.90 -11.14
N PRO A 47 -8.27 2.18 -10.32
CA PRO A 47 -6.90 1.64 -10.40
C PRO A 47 -6.80 0.17 -9.92
N THR A 48 -5.89 -0.59 -10.53
CA THR A 48 -5.60 -2.00 -10.19
C THR A 48 -4.10 -2.17 -9.95
N LEU A 49 -3.75 -2.82 -8.84
CA LEU A 49 -2.41 -3.26 -8.50
C LEU A 49 -2.27 -4.75 -8.77
N ILE A 50 -1.19 -5.15 -9.44
CA ILE A 50 -0.84 -6.54 -9.72
C ILE A 50 0.54 -6.84 -9.12
N LYS A 51 0.61 -7.76 -8.16
CA LYS A 51 1.88 -8.30 -7.67
C LYS A 51 2.29 -9.46 -8.55
N LYS A 52 3.29 -9.28 -9.43
CA LYS A 52 3.77 -10.34 -10.33
C LYS A 52 4.67 -11.35 -9.61
N LEU A 53 5.51 -10.88 -8.68
CA LEU A 53 6.46 -11.72 -7.94
C LEU A 53 6.55 -11.33 -6.45
N PRO A 54 6.97 -12.27 -5.57
CA PRO A 54 7.05 -13.71 -5.82
C PRO A 54 5.64 -14.30 -6.03
N LEU A 55 5.55 -15.46 -6.68
CA LEU A 55 4.28 -16.17 -6.88
C LEU A 55 3.60 -16.52 -5.54
N PRO A 56 2.27 -16.67 -5.51
CA PRO A 56 1.32 -16.51 -6.63
C PRO A 56 1.06 -15.03 -6.96
N VAL A 57 0.62 -14.78 -8.20
CA VAL A 57 0.21 -13.44 -8.64
C VAL A 57 -1.03 -13.00 -7.85
N LYS A 58 -1.00 -11.77 -7.32
CA LYS A 58 -2.11 -11.18 -6.55
C LYS A 58 -2.60 -9.90 -7.21
N ARG A 59 -3.89 -9.61 -7.06
CA ARG A 59 -4.54 -8.43 -7.64
C ARG A 59 -5.36 -7.70 -6.59
N LEU A 60 -5.25 -6.38 -6.57
CA LEU A 60 -5.98 -5.49 -5.67
C LEU A 60 -6.61 -4.36 -6.51
N ILE A 61 -7.90 -4.09 -6.30
CA ILE A 61 -8.65 -3.06 -7.04
C ILE A 61 -9.04 -1.95 -6.07
N GLY A 62 -8.91 -0.70 -6.51
CA GLY A 62 -9.33 0.49 -5.76
C GLY A 62 -8.17 1.38 -5.33
N ASP A 63 -8.47 2.36 -4.49
CA ASP A 63 -7.54 3.43 -4.11
C ASP A 63 -6.45 3.03 -3.10
N LEU A 64 -6.38 1.74 -2.75
CA LEU A 64 -5.41 1.19 -1.80
C LEU A 64 -5.36 1.96 -0.47
N SER A 65 -6.47 2.54 -0.01
CA SER A 65 -6.51 3.35 1.22
C SER A 65 -6.37 2.53 2.52
N LYS A 66 -6.69 1.24 2.47
CA LYS A 66 -6.65 0.34 3.64
C LYS A 66 -5.36 -0.48 3.63
N GLU A 67 -4.39 -0.05 4.42
CA GLU A 67 -3.09 -0.71 4.57
C GLU A 67 -3.20 -2.21 4.89
N ASP A 68 -4.07 -2.59 5.83
CA ASP A 68 -4.30 -4.00 6.20
C ASP A 68 -4.71 -4.86 4.98
N ARG A 69 -5.46 -4.29 4.03
CA ARG A 69 -5.84 -5.00 2.80
C ARG A 69 -4.67 -5.13 1.81
N ILE A 70 -3.76 -4.16 1.80
CA ILE A 70 -2.55 -4.23 0.97
C ILE A 70 -1.62 -5.29 1.53
N ILE A 71 -1.34 -5.26 2.83
CA ILE A 71 -0.48 -6.23 3.53
C ILE A 71 -0.98 -7.65 3.26
N LEU A 72 -2.27 -7.91 3.51
CA LEU A 72 -2.88 -9.21 3.23
C LEU A 72 -2.84 -9.58 1.74
N GLY A 73 -3.17 -8.63 0.86
CA GLY A 73 -3.21 -8.86 -0.58
C GLY A 73 -1.85 -9.09 -1.21
N LEU A 74 -0.79 -8.52 -0.65
CA LEU A 74 0.59 -8.71 -1.09
C LEU A 74 1.29 -9.89 -0.39
N ASN A 75 0.62 -10.51 0.59
CA ASN A 75 1.15 -11.58 1.44
C ASN A 75 2.39 -11.11 2.22
N LEU A 76 2.29 -9.93 2.83
CA LEU A 76 3.30 -9.35 3.71
C LEU A 76 2.94 -9.64 5.16
N GLU A 77 3.95 -9.73 6.01
CA GLU A 77 3.75 -9.82 7.46
C GLU A 77 3.39 -8.44 8.02
N PRO A 78 2.32 -8.32 8.82
CA PRO A 78 2.00 -7.06 9.45
C PRO A 78 3.11 -6.69 10.43
N LYS A 79 3.70 -5.50 10.28
CA LYS A 79 4.59 -4.97 11.31
C LYS A 79 3.80 -4.85 12.63
N PRO A 80 4.38 -5.27 13.78
CA PRO A 80 3.74 -5.05 15.07
C PRO A 80 3.50 -3.55 15.20
N LYS A 81 2.23 -3.16 15.35
CA LYS A 81 1.84 -1.78 15.60
C LYS A 81 2.58 -1.38 16.87
N GLN A 82 3.66 -0.60 16.75
CA GLN A 82 4.30 -0.02 17.90
C GLN A 82 3.19 0.74 18.62
N LYS A 83 2.80 0.26 19.81
CA LYS A 83 1.96 1.03 20.71
C LYS A 83 2.65 2.38 20.79
N LYS A 84 2.01 3.44 20.26
CA LYS A 84 2.40 4.80 20.61
C LYS A 84 2.37 4.80 22.13
N MET A 85 3.54 4.80 22.74
CA MET A 85 3.71 4.96 24.17
C MET A 85 2.99 6.28 24.45
N LYS A 86 1.84 6.21 25.12
CA LYS A 86 1.23 7.39 25.73
C LYS A 86 2.22 7.79 26.81
N THR A 87 3.18 8.64 26.48
CA THR A 87 3.95 9.37 27.50
C THR A 87 2.94 10.28 28.18
N GLY A 88 2.65 9.95 29.42
CA GLY A 88 1.72 10.61 30.31
C GLY A 88 1.77 9.92 31.66
N ASP A 89 2.99 9.67 32.13
CA ASP A 89 3.28 9.37 33.53
C ASP A 89 3.71 10.69 34.19
N GLY A 90 3.35 10.87 35.46
CA GLY A 90 3.99 11.88 36.30
C GLY A 90 3.08 12.94 36.89
N THR A 91 2.30 12.54 37.88
CA THR A 91 1.98 13.36 39.05
C THR A 91 3.19 14.13 39.57
N GLU A 92 3.05 15.44 39.78
CA GLU A 92 4.01 16.25 40.54
C GLU A 92 3.28 16.80 41.78
N PRO A 93 3.69 16.42 43.01
CA PRO A 93 3.13 17.01 44.22
C PRO A 93 3.73 18.40 44.41
N LYS A 94 2.91 19.45 44.36
CA LYS A 94 3.32 20.78 44.79
C LYS A 94 3.13 20.88 46.30
N ASN A 95 4.22 20.61 47.01
CA ASN A 95 4.41 21.06 48.38
C ASN A 95 5.14 22.40 48.31
N GLU A 96 4.46 23.50 48.63
CA GLU A 96 4.95 24.63 49.45
C GLU A 96 3.78 25.54 49.80
#